data_AF-A0A5J5GAL4-F1
#
_entry.id   AF-A0A5J5GAL4-F1
#
_cell.length_a   1.000
_cell.length_b   1.000
_cell.length_c   1.000
_cell.angle_alpha   90.00
_cell.angle_beta   90.00
_cell.angle_gamma   90.00
#
_symmetry.space_group_name_H-M   'P 1'
#
loop_
_entity.id
_entity.type
_entity.pdbx_description
1 polymer ?
#
loop_
_entity_poly.entity_id
_entity_poly.type
_entity_poly.pdbx_seq_one_letter_code
_entity_poly.pdbx_strand_id
1 'polypeptide(L)'
;MTHPTEVLDRGPFFHGTKAELKIGDCLEPLHLSNYQNKISNHIYFTATLEAAKWGAELAAASSTASKERIYIVEPLGEFENDPNVTDKKFPGNPTRSYRSKSPLKVVAELGSWDRHSDEQINQMLASLQKLREQGKAVIYD
;
A
#
# COMPACT_ATOMS: atom_id res chain seq x y z
N MET A 1 30.23 19.73 -6.04
CA MET A 1 29.53 19.00 -7.12
C MET A 1 28.16 18.64 -6.58
N THR A 2 27.10 19.24 -7.09
CA THR A 2 25.73 18.87 -6.72
C THR A 2 25.36 17.63 -7.53
N HIS A 3 25.45 16.46 -6.90
CA HIS A 3 24.86 15.26 -7.49
C HIS A 3 23.36 15.52 -7.63
N PRO A 4 22.75 15.35 -8.83
CA PRO A 4 21.29 15.34 -8.91
C PRO A 4 20.82 14.21 -8.00
N THR A 5 19.98 14.54 -7.02
CA THR A 5 19.31 13.53 -6.19
C THR A 5 18.59 12.60 -7.15
N GLU A 6 19.07 11.37 -7.28
CA GLU A 6 18.50 10.40 -8.19
C GLU A 6 17.06 10.14 -7.72
N VAL A 7 16.08 10.52 -8.55
CA VAL A 7 14.68 10.36 -8.20
C VAL A 7 14.38 8.87 -8.18
N LEU A 8 14.08 8.34 -6.99
CA LEU A 8 13.83 6.90 -6.77
C LEU A 8 12.71 6.37 -7.68
N ASP A 9 11.63 7.14 -7.83
CA ASP A 9 10.56 6.88 -8.79
C ASP A 9 9.79 8.19 -9.09
N ARG A 10 9.28 8.35 -10.31
CA ARG A 10 8.47 9.49 -10.76
C ARG A 10 6.95 9.25 -10.67
N GLY A 11 6.51 8.06 -10.27
CA GLY A 11 5.11 7.69 -10.19
C GLY A 11 4.49 7.36 -11.56
N PRO A 12 3.16 7.58 -11.75
CA PRO A 12 2.20 8.03 -10.73
C PRO A 12 2.11 7.04 -9.56
N PHE A 13 1.70 7.52 -8.39
CA PHE A 13 1.57 6.70 -7.19
C PHE A 13 0.12 6.46 -6.80
N PHE A 14 -0.11 5.28 -6.24
CA PHE A 14 -1.41 4.77 -5.87
C PHE A 14 -1.43 4.30 -4.42
N HIS A 15 -2.53 4.58 -3.73
CA HIS A 15 -2.83 4.09 -2.40
C HIS A 15 -4.16 3.34 -2.43
N GLY A 16 -4.09 2.01 -2.31
CA GLY A 16 -5.27 1.16 -2.19
C GLY A 16 -5.72 1.06 -0.73
N THR A 17 -7.00 1.32 -0.47
CA THR A 17 -7.56 1.30 0.88
C THR A 17 -9.06 1.02 0.86
N LYS A 18 -9.64 0.76 2.03
CA LYS A 18 -11.10 0.76 2.28
C LYS A 18 -11.57 2.03 3.00
N ALA A 19 -10.64 2.91 3.39
CA ALA A 19 -10.97 4.21 3.93
C ALA A 19 -11.59 5.11 2.86
N GLU A 20 -12.62 5.86 3.24
CA GLU A 20 -13.18 6.91 2.38
C GLU A 20 -12.37 8.20 2.59
N LEU A 21 -11.63 8.59 1.55
CA LEU A 21 -10.77 9.76 1.50
C LEU A 21 -11.28 10.74 0.44
N LYS A 22 -10.97 12.02 0.62
CA LYS A 22 -11.31 13.10 -0.30
C LYS A 22 -10.07 13.66 -0.99
N ILE A 23 -10.26 14.19 -2.19
CA ILE A 23 -9.21 14.94 -2.88
C ILE A 23 -8.78 16.13 -2.01
N GLY A 24 -7.47 16.26 -1.81
CA GLY A 24 -6.88 17.26 -0.94
C GLY A 24 -6.54 16.75 0.46
N ASP A 25 -7.03 15.57 0.87
CA ASP A 25 -6.67 14.99 2.17
C ASP A 25 -5.17 14.65 2.23
N CYS A 26 -4.56 14.89 3.40
CA CYS A 26 -3.21 14.45 3.72
C CYS A 26 -3.29 13.19 4.59
N LEU A 27 -2.80 12.08 4.06
CA LEU A 27 -2.73 10.80 4.74
C LEU A 27 -1.43 10.74 5.55
N GLU A 28 -1.56 10.85 6.86
CA GLU A 28 -0.46 10.76 7.80
C GLU A 28 -0.06 9.29 8.04
N PRO A 29 1.20 9.00 8.41
CA PRO A 29 1.55 7.71 9.01
C PRO A 29 0.91 7.56 10.41
N LEU A 30 1.19 6.46 11.11
CA LEU A 30 0.70 6.18 12.47
C LEU A 30 -0.78 5.77 12.56
N HIS A 31 -1.29 5.13 11.50
CA HIS A 31 -2.56 4.44 11.52
C HIS A 31 -2.42 2.95 11.87
N LEU A 32 -3.52 2.31 12.25
CA LEU A 32 -3.55 0.88 12.54
C LEU A 32 -3.18 0.07 11.28
N SER A 33 -2.27 -0.89 11.42
CA SER A 33 -1.85 -1.75 10.33
C SER A 33 -2.99 -2.64 9.84
N ASN A 34 -3.09 -2.82 8.51
CA ASN A 34 -4.04 -3.74 7.89
C ASN A 34 -3.77 -5.21 8.21
N TYR A 35 -2.53 -5.54 8.62
CA TYR A 35 -2.06 -6.93 8.72
C TYR A 35 -1.68 -7.34 10.15
N GLN A 36 -1.45 -6.39 11.04
CA GLN A 36 -1.07 -6.62 12.43
C GLN A 36 -1.86 -5.70 13.37
N ASN A 37 -2.08 -6.12 14.62
CA ASN A 37 -2.71 -5.27 15.63
C ASN A 37 -1.69 -4.29 16.23
N LYS A 38 -1.06 -3.46 15.37
CA LYS A 38 -0.07 -2.44 15.74
C LYS A 38 -0.25 -1.17 14.91
N ILE A 39 0.19 -0.05 15.44
CA ILE A 39 0.31 1.21 14.70
C ILE A 39 1.48 1.09 13.72
N SER A 40 1.27 1.52 12.46
CA SER A 40 2.32 1.54 11.44
C SER A 40 3.07 2.86 11.46
N ASN A 41 4.40 2.81 11.56
CA ASN A 41 5.28 3.98 11.50
C ASN A 41 5.32 4.64 10.11
N HIS A 42 4.89 3.92 9.08
CA HIS A 42 4.92 4.37 7.70
C HIS A 42 3.54 4.30 7.04
N ILE A 43 3.37 5.13 6.02
CA ILE A 43 2.29 5.01 5.03
C ILE A 43 2.82 4.34 3.76
N TYR A 44 2.03 3.43 3.19
CA TYR A 44 2.43 2.57 2.08
C TYR A 44 1.70 2.96 0.80
N PHE A 45 2.42 2.94 -0.32
CA PHE A 45 1.90 3.27 -1.65
C PHE A 45 2.73 2.56 -2.73
N THR A 46 2.26 2.59 -3.97
CA THR A 46 2.93 1.88 -5.07
C THR A 46 2.81 2.64 -6.38
N ALA A 47 3.74 2.44 -7.30
CA ALA A 47 3.65 2.92 -8.66
C ALA A 47 3.16 1.86 -9.67
N THR A 48 2.54 0.78 -9.18
CA THR A 48 1.81 -0.18 -10.04
C THR A 48 0.36 -0.30 -9.63
N LEU A 49 -0.55 -0.33 -10.62
CA LEU A 49 -1.97 -0.51 -10.34
C LEU A 49 -2.23 -1.88 -9.69
N GLU A 50 -1.53 -2.92 -10.14
CA GLU A 50 -1.70 -4.28 -9.61
C GLU A 50 -1.46 -4.39 -8.10
N ALA A 51 -0.37 -3.80 -7.59
CA ALA A 51 -0.13 -3.77 -6.16
C ALA A 51 -1.15 -2.89 -5.41
N ALA A 52 -1.66 -1.83 -6.05
CA ALA A 52 -2.67 -0.97 -5.46
C ALA A 52 -4.02 -1.70 -5.28
N LYS A 53 -4.40 -2.57 -6.23
CA LYS A 53 -5.57 -3.44 -6.11
C LYS A 53 -5.50 -4.31 -4.87
N TRP A 54 -4.37 -5.02 -4.68
CA TRP A 54 -4.14 -5.83 -3.49
C TRP A 54 -4.22 -4.99 -2.21
N GLY A 55 -3.68 -3.76 -2.22
CA GLY A 55 -3.81 -2.83 -1.11
C GLY A 55 -5.27 -2.52 -0.76
N ALA A 56 -6.12 -2.27 -1.76
CA ALA A 56 -7.54 -2.00 -1.55
C ALA A 56 -8.32 -3.24 -1.11
N GLU A 57 -8.11 -4.38 -1.78
CA GLU A 57 -8.83 -5.64 -1.55
C GLU A 57 -8.50 -6.25 -0.18
N LEU A 58 -7.23 -6.18 0.23
CA LEU A 58 -6.74 -6.77 1.49
C LEU A 58 -6.77 -5.78 2.67
N ALA A 59 -7.08 -4.51 2.45
CA ALA A 59 -7.19 -3.53 3.54
C ALA A 59 -8.16 -3.99 4.63
N ALA A 60 -7.82 -3.70 5.88
CA ALA A 60 -8.72 -3.98 6.99
C ALA A 60 -9.99 -3.14 6.82
N ALA A 61 -11.14 -3.79 6.91
CA ALA A 61 -12.42 -3.11 6.86
C ALA A 61 -12.83 -2.74 8.28
N SER A 62 -13.13 -1.46 8.52
CA SER A 62 -13.75 -1.00 9.77
C SER A 62 -15.22 -1.42 9.88
N SER A 63 -15.86 -1.75 8.75
CA SER A 63 -17.19 -2.35 8.68
C SER A 63 -17.33 -3.30 7.48
N THR A 64 -18.30 -4.22 7.53
CA THR A 64 -18.61 -5.16 6.43
C THR A 64 -19.08 -4.49 5.14
N ALA A 65 -19.42 -3.20 5.17
CA ALA A 65 -19.85 -2.41 4.01
C ALA A 65 -18.74 -1.54 3.41
N SER A 66 -17.49 -1.66 3.89
CA SER A 66 -16.40 -0.78 3.44
C SER A 66 -16.00 -1.11 2.00
N LYS A 67 -16.19 -0.14 1.10
CA LYS A 67 -15.88 -0.27 -0.32
C LYS A 67 -14.37 -0.17 -0.57
N GLU A 68 -13.85 -1.00 -1.47
CA GLU A 68 -12.47 -0.93 -1.96
C GLU A 68 -12.28 0.31 -2.83
N ARG A 69 -11.20 1.06 -2.59
CA ARG A 69 -10.88 2.31 -3.28
C ARG A 69 -9.41 2.39 -3.61
N ILE A 70 -9.08 3.02 -4.73
CA ILE A 70 -7.70 3.33 -5.11
C ILE A 70 -7.60 4.82 -5.38
N TYR A 71 -6.71 5.47 -4.64
CA TYR A 71 -6.43 6.89 -4.77
C TYR A 71 -5.10 7.12 -5.49
N ILE A 72 -5.04 8.14 -6.33
CA ILE A 72 -3.79 8.69 -6.82
C ILE A 72 -3.26 9.64 -5.75
N VAL A 73 -2.01 9.47 -5.38
CA VAL A 73 -1.38 10.20 -4.27
C VAL A 73 -0.06 10.83 -4.68
N GLU A 74 0.31 11.91 -4.01
CA GLU A 74 1.63 12.54 -4.14
C GLU A 74 2.35 12.50 -2.78
N PRO A 75 3.57 11.94 -2.69
CA PRO A 75 4.34 12.00 -1.47
C PRO A 75 4.79 13.44 -1.19
N LEU A 76 4.57 13.92 0.03
CA LEU A 76 4.98 15.27 0.44
C LEU A 76 6.41 15.32 0.99
N GLY A 77 7.12 14.20 1.02
CA GLY A 77 8.50 14.10 1.46
C GLY A 77 9.20 12.86 0.92
N GLU A 78 10.37 12.55 1.46
CA GLU A 78 11.15 11.39 1.04
C GLU A 78 10.43 10.06 1.30
N PHE A 79 10.74 9.07 0.47
CA PHE A 79 10.21 7.73 0.59
C PHE A 79 11.28 6.71 0.18
N GLU A 80 11.08 5.48 0.62
CA GLU A 80 12.01 4.37 0.39
C GLU A 80 11.26 3.13 -0.12
N ASN A 81 12.00 2.17 -0.68
CA ASN A 81 11.45 0.89 -1.10
C ASN A 81 10.77 0.17 0.07
N ASP A 82 9.62 -0.45 -0.17
CA ASP A 82 8.94 -1.27 0.83
C ASP A 82 9.74 -2.57 1.07
N PRO A 83 10.32 -2.76 2.26
CA PRO A 83 11.12 -3.94 2.57
C PRO A 83 10.28 -5.23 2.68
N ASN A 84 8.94 -5.15 2.70
CA ASN A 84 8.09 -6.33 2.75
C ASN A 84 7.97 -7.04 1.41
N VAL A 85 8.26 -6.34 0.30
CA VAL A 85 8.14 -6.89 -1.07
C VAL A 85 9.36 -6.64 -1.94
N THR A 86 10.29 -5.80 -1.51
CA THR A 86 11.58 -5.57 -2.19
C THR A 86 12.60 -6.64 -1.78
N ASP A 87 13.31 -7.22 -2.75
CA ASP A 87 14.34 -8.25 -2.53
C ASP A 87 13.84 -9.45 -1.69
N LYS A 88 12.56 -9.80 -1.86
CA LYS A 88 11.94 -10.98 -1.23
C LYS A 88 11.85 -12.14 -2.21
N LYS A 89 10.72 -12.25 -2.90
CA LYS A 89 10.48 -13.32 -3.87
C LYS A 89 11.24 -13.10 -5.18
N PHE A 90 11.48 -11.85 -5.53
CA PHE A 90 12.16 -11.43 -6.75
C PHE A 90 13.20 -10.35 -6.41
N PRO A 91 14.30 -10.26 -7.17
CA PRO A 91 15.30 -9.21 -6.97
C PRO A 91 14.73 -7.82 -7.30
N GLY A 92 15.16 -6.83 -6.52
CA GLY A 92 14.72 -5.44 -6.63
C GLY A 92 13.28 -5.21 -6.17
N ASN A 93 12.67 -4.14 -6.68
CA ASN A 93 11.31 -3.71 -6.35
C ASN A 93 10.38 -3.78 -7.59
N PRO A 94 10.05 -4.98 -8.09
CA PRO A 94 9.26 -5.13 -9.32
C PRO A 94 7.82 -4.62 -9.18
N THR A 95 7.27 -4.63 -7.95
CA THR A 95 5.94 -4.08 -7.66
C THR A 95 5.95 -2.56 -7.51
N ARG A 96 7.15 -1.94 -7.52
CA ARG A 96 7.36 -0.51 -7.27
C ARG A 96 6.59 -0.07 -6.02
N SER A 97 6.74 -0.82 -4.93
CA SER A 97 6.08 -0.54 -3.66
C SER A 97 7.01 0.27 -2.75
N TYR A 98 6.45 1.25 -2.07
CA TYR A 98 7.19 2.24 -1.28
C TYR A 98 6.51 2.47 0.05
N ARG A 99 7.28 3.03 0.98
CA ARG A 99 6.78 3.52 2.27
C ARG A 99 7.39 4.87 2.61
N SER A 100 6.65 5.70 3.34
CA SER A 100 7.10 7.02 3.77
C SER A 100 6.71 7.30 5.23
N LYS A 101 7.52 8.11 5.92
CA LYS A 101 7.16 8.75 7.19
C LYS A 101 6.56 10.14 6.99
N SER A 102 6.59 10.65 5.76
CA SER A 102 5.95 11.91 5.40
C SER A 102 4.53 11.63 4.88
N PRO A 103 3.63 12.61 4.92
CA PRO A 103 2.26 12.41 4.48
C PRO A 103 2.16 12.19 2.98
N LEU A 104 1.07 11.55 2.56
CA LEU A 104 0.67 11.45 1.15
C LEU A 104 -0.54 12.34 0.90
N LYS A 105 -0.49 13.19 -0.11
CA LYS A 105 -1.64 14.00 -0.52
C LYS A 105 -2.49 13.25 -1.53
N VAL A 106 -3.79 13.14 -1.29
CA VAL A 106 -4.75 12.58 -2.25
C VAL A 106 -5.01 13.61 -3.35
N VAL A 107 -4.72 13.24 -4.60
CA VAL A 107 -4.92 14.13 -5.76
C VAL A 107 -6.06 13.69 -6.67
N ALA A 108 -6.40 12.40 -6.67
CA ALA A 108 -7.56 11.86 -7.39
C ALA A 108 -8.02 10.52 -6.80
N GLU A 109 -9.23 10.10 -7.14
CA GLU A 109 -9.74 8.74 -6.93
C GLU A 109 -9.91 8.08 -8.30
N LEU A 110 -9.49 6.81 -8.43
CA LEU A 110 -9.77 6.05 -9.65
C LEU A 110 -11.26 5.67 -9.69
N GLY A 111 -11.97 6.15 -10.71
CA GLY A 111 -13.41 5.90 -10.86
C GLY A 111 -13.78 4.44 -11.15
N SER A 112 -12.89 3.69 -11.80
CA SER A 112 -13.07 2.26 -12.09
C SER A 112 -11.72 1.56 -12.29
N TRP A 113 -11.63 0.31 -11.87
CA TRP A 113 -10.47 -0.56 -12.06
C TRP A 113 -10.89 -2.02 -11.99
N ASP A 114 -10.16 -2.90 -12.67
CA ASP A 114 -10.46 -4.33 -12.70
C ASP A 114 -10.01 -5.00 -11.41
N ARG A 115 -10.99 -5.39 -10.60
CA ARG A 115 -10.78 -6.14 -9.36
C ARG A 115 -10.34 -7.58 -9.64
N HIS A 116 -9.56 -8.16 -8.74
CA HIS A 116 -9.33 -9.60 -8.74
C HIS A 116 -10.64 -10.37 -8.53
N SER A 117 -10.66 -11.62 -9.02
CA SER A 117 -11.76 -12.52 -8.72
C SER A 117 -11.85 -12.80 -7.22
N ASP A 118 -13.05 -13.04 -6.71
CA ASP A 118 -13.25 -13.43 -5.30
C ASP A 118 -12.42 -14.65 -4.91
N GLU A 119 -12.26 -15.60 -5.84
CA GLU A 119 -11.43 -16.78 -5.63
C GLU A 119 -9.96 -16.40 -5.37
N GLN A 120 -9.37 -15.51 -6.18
CA GLN A 120 -7.99 -15.05 -5.98
C GLN A 120 -7.83 -14.32 -4.64
N ILE A 121 -8.79 -13.47 -4.28
CA ILE A 121 -8.74 -12.70 -3.04
C ILE A 121 -8.86 -13.62 -1.84
N ASN A 122 -9.79 -14.59 -1.87
CA ASN A 122 -9.98 -15.56 -0.80
C ASN A 122 -8.75 -16.47 -0.64
N GLN A 123 -8.14 -16.91 -1.74
CA GLN A 123 -6.89 -17.68 -1.71
C GLN A 123 -5.74 -16.89 -1.07
N MET A 124 -5.64 -15.60 -1.37
CA MET A 124 -4.62 -14.72 -0.78
C MET A 124 -4.86 -14.52 0.72
N LEU A 125 -6.10 -14.22 1.13
CA LEU A 125 -6.48 -14.08 2.53
C LEU A 125 -6.19 -15.36 3.34
N ALA A 126 -6.54 -16.52 2.80
CA ALA A 126 -6.24 -17.82 3.43
C ALA A 126 -4.73 -18.06 3.56
N SER A 127 -3.94 -17.66 2.55
CA SER A 127 -2.48 -17.77 2.59
C SER A 127 -1.86 -16.87 3.67
N LEU A 128 -2.35 -15.64 3.80
CA LEU A 128 -1.94 -14.70 4.85
C LEU A 128 -2.31 -15.21 6.24
N GLN A 129 -3.51 -15.77 6.41
CA GLN A 129 -3.94 -16.39 7.66
C GLN A 129 -3.02 -17.54 8.05
N LYS A 130 -2.72 -18.45 7.12
CA LYS A 130 -1.81 -19.58 7.34
C LYS A 130 -0.41 -19.12 7.76
N LEU A 131 0.12 -18.05 7.14
CA LEU A 131 1.40 -17.46 7.54
C LEU A 131 1.37 -16.91 8.97
N ARG A 132 0.24 -16.31 9.37
CA ARG A 132 0.03 -15.79 10.73
C ARG A 132 -0.02 -16.90 11.76
N GLU A 133 -0.78 -17.96 11.49
CA GLU A 133 -0.87 -19.16 12.35
C GLU A 133 0.48 -19.86 12.53
N GLN A 134 1.36 -19.79 11.52
CA GLN A 134 2.72 -20.34 11.57
C GLN A 134 3.74 -19.39 12.23
N GLY A 135 3.35 -18.18 12.65
CA GLY A 135 4.27 -17.17 13.18
C GLY A 135 5.26 -16.61 12.15
N LYS A 136 5.00 -16.80 10.85
CA LYS A 136 5.87 -16.36 9.74
C LYS A 136 5.45 -15.05 9.09
N ALA A 137 4.32 -14.47 9.51
CA ALA A 137 3.83 -13.17 9.05
C ALA A 137 4.63 -12.00 9.65
N VAL A 138 5.93 -11.96 9.39
CA VAL A 138 6.83 -10.87 9.79
C VAL A 138 6.55 -9.66 8.91
N ILE A 139 6.34 -8.50 9.54
CA ILE A 139 6.14 -7.22 8.84
C ILE A 139 7.21 -6.26 9.31
N TYR A 140 8.00 -5.79 8.35
CA TYR A 140 9.00 -4.77 8.51
C TYR A 140 8.32 -3.41 8.38
N ASP A 141 8.18 -2.73 9.50
CA ASP A 141 7.58 -1.41 9.60
C ASP A 141 8.55 -0.47 10.33
#